data_AF-A0A5C8RZE6-F1
#
_entry.id   AF-A0A5C8RZE6-F1
#
_cell.length_a   1.000
_cell.length_b   1.000
_cell.length_c   1.000
_cell.angle_alpha   90.00
_cell.angle_beta   90.00
_cell.angle_gamma   90.00
#
_symmetry.space_group_name_H-M   'P 1'
#
loop_
_entity.id
_entity.type
_entity.pdbx_description
1 polymer ?
#
loop_
_entity_poly.entity_id
_entity_poly.type
_entity_poly.pdbx_seq_one_letter_code
_entity_poly.pdbx_strand_id
1 'polypeptide(L)'
;MTALHHLQVRRARRLPVPLPPKPKRPLGPPVVCIFRDVSIRVRADVEKAGVTWDEFLDELAGEERMPPLHLVTTLVPGHERHELAKEIIRRRRAIQKARRAADALALDERKASWEATLAEYRGPATFLDRLFGRSVS
;
A
#
# COMPACT_ATOMS: atom_id res chain seq x y z
N MET A 1 29.61 -22.95 25.92
CA MET A 1 30.84 -22.68 25.13
C MET A 1 31.60 -23.95 24.72
N THR A 2 30.95 -25.11 24.59
CA THR A 2 31.62 -26.41 24.34
C THR A 2 31.75 -26.76 22.85
N ALA A 3 30.85 -26.27 22.00
CA ALA A 3 30.80 -26.63 20.57
C ALA A 3 32.01 -26.11 19.76
N LEU A 4 32.49 -24.91 20.06
CA LEU A 4 33.66 -24.32 19.39
C LEU A 4 34.95 -25.07 19.73
N HIS A 5 35.12 -25.48 20.99
CA HIS A 5 36.30 -26.25 21.42
C HIS A 5 36.35 -27.62 20.72
N HIS A 6 35.23 -28.32 20.62
CA HIS A 6 35.14 -29.60 19.93
C HIS A 6 35.48 -29.50 18.42
N LEU A 7 35.05 -28.42 17.75
CA LEU A 7 35.39 -28.17 16.34
C LEU A 7 36.88 -27.85 16.15
N GLN A 8 37.48 -27.07 17.06
CA GLN A 8 38.91 -26.75 17.04
C GLN A 8 39.77 -28.01 17.23
N VAL A 9 39.43 -28.88 18.18
CA VAL A 9 40.13 -30.15 18.42
C VAL A 9 40.05 -31.07 17.20
N ARG A 10 38.88 -31.19 16.56
CA ARG A 10 38.73 -31.98 15.33
C ARG A 10 39.59 -31.45 14.18
N ARG A 11 39.61 -30.12 13.98
CA ARG A 11 40.48 -29.49 12.96
C ARG A 11 41.95 -29.76 13.20
N ALA A 12 42.41 -29.60 14.45
CA ALA A 12 43.81 -29.87 14.83
C ALA A 12 44.20 -31.34 14.58
N ARG A 13 43.25 -32.27 14.75
CA ARG A 13 43.45 -33.71 14.53
C ARG A 13 43.14 -34.16 13.09
N ARG A 14 42.90 -33.24 12.15
CA ARG A 14 42.48 -33.53 10.76
C ARG A 14 41.28 -34.47 10.66
N LEU A 15 40.41 -34.46 11.66
CA LEU A 15 39.18 -35.25 11.68
C LEU A 15 38.08 -34.54 10.87
N PRO A 16 37.15 -35.29 10.25
CA PRO A 16 36.01 -34.72 9.54
C PRO A 16 35.23 -33.75 10.43
N VAL A 17 34.99 -32.54 9.94
CA VAL A 17 34.21 -31.52 10.66
C VAL A 17 32.75 -31.65 10.22
N PRO A 18 31.78 -31.70 11.15
CA PRO A 18 30.38 -31.76 10.76
C PRO A 18 30.00 -30.48 10.01
N LEU A 19 29.19 -30.62 8.97
CA LEU A 19 28.68 -29.49 8.22
C LEU A 19 27.91 -28.55 9.16
N PRO A 20 28.01 -27.22 8.97
CA PRO A 20 27.19 -26.30 9.73
C PRO A 20 25.71 -26.65 9.54
N PRO A 21 24.88 -26.49 10.58
CA PRO A 21 23.46 -26.76 10.47
C PRO A 21 22.87 -25.92 9.33
N LYS A 22 21.97 -26.51 8.55
CA LYS A 22 21.28 -25.79 7.48
C LYS A 22 20.64 -24.52 8.04
N PRO A 23 20.78 -23.38 7.36
CA PRO A 23 20.17 -22.13 7.83
C PRO A 23 18.65 -22.32 7.92
N LYS A 24 18.06 -21.88 9.04
CA LYS A 24 16.59 -21.91 9.25
C LYS A 24 15.83 -20.97 8.31
N ARG A 25 16.52 -20.03 7.66
CA ARG A 25 15.95 -19.02 6.78
C ARG A 25 16.47 -19.24 5.35
N PRO A 26 15.64 -18.96 4.32
CA PRO A 26 16.11 -18.99 2.94
C PRO A 26 17.33 -18.06 2.81
N LEU A 27 18.34 -18.51 2.07
CA LEU A 27 19.59 -17.76 1.84
C LEU A 27 19.39 -16.50 0.99
N GLY A 28 18.19 -16.29 0.43
CA GLY A 28 17.85 -15.14 -0.40
C GLY A 28 17.45 -13.90 0.38
N PRO A 29 17.33 -12.75 -0.30
CA PRO A 29 16.82 -11.53 0.29
C PRO A 29 15.40 -11.76 0.86
N PRO A 30 15.03 -11.05 1.94
CA PRO A 30 13.69 -11.17 2.51
C PRO A 30 12.63 -10.75 1.48
N VAL A 31 11.46 -11.38 1.57
CA VAL A 31 10.30 -10.97 0.77
C VAL A 31 9.77 -9.65 1.34
N VAL A 32 9.66 -8.65 0.48
CA VAL A 32 9.16 -7.31 0.83
C VAL A 32 7.64 -7.30 0.78
N CYS A 33 7.06 -7.84 -0.29
CA CYS A 33 5.62 -7.97 -0.46
C CYS A 33 5.27 -9.10 -1.45
N ILE A 34 3.99 -9.45 -1.52
CA ILE A 34 3.44 -10.29 -2.58
C ILE A 34 2.68 -9.35 -3.52
N PHE A 35 3.04 -9.37 -4.80
CA PHE A 35 2.45 -8.53 -5.83
C PHE A 35 2.05 -9.40 -7.01
N ARG A 36 0.75 -9.41 -7.37
CA ARG A 36 0.18 -10.26 -8.43
C ARG A 36 0.65 -11.72 -8.35
N ASP A 37 0.54 -12.31 -7.16
CA ASP A 37 0.99 -13.68 -6.81
C ASP A 37 2.51 -13.92 -6.89
N VAL A 38 3.32 -12.89 -7.14
CA VAL A 38 4.78 -12.96 -7.14
C VAL A 38 5.35 -12.42 -5.84
N SER A 39 6.23 -13.20 -5.20
CA SER A 39 6.98 -12.75 -4.02
C SER A 39 8.11 -11.80 -4.45
N ILE A 40 7.96 -10.51 -4.16
CA ILE A 40 8.93 -9.47 -4.52
C ILE A 40 10.02 -9.41 -3.47
N ARG A 41 11.27 -9.66 -3.88
CA ARG A 41 12.47 -9.57 -3.03
C ARG A 41 13.45 -8.53 -3.53
N VAL A 42 13.50 -8.35 -4.84
CA VAL A 42 14.35 -7.39 -5.55
C VAL A 42 13.58 -6.75 -6.69
N ARG A 43 14.10 -5.64 -7.23
CA ARG A 43 13.54 -4.96 -8.41
C ARG A 43 13.29 -5.90 -9.60
N ALA A 44 14.18 -6.86 -9.85
CA ALA A 44 14.02 -7.82 -10.96
C ALA A 44 12.80 -8.76 -10.80
N ASP A 45 12.27 -8.95 -9.59
CA ASP A 45 11.06 -9.76 -9.41
C ASP A 45 9.79 -9.01 -9.87
N VAL A 46 9.84 -7.68 -9.95
CA VAL A 46 8.75 -6.86 -10.48
C VAL A 46 8.57 -7.11 -11.98
N GLU A 47 9.67 -7.19 -12.72
CA GLU A 47 9.65 -7.53 -14.15
C GLU A 47 9.09 -8.94 -14.38
N LYS A 48 9.39 -9.90 -13.48
CA LYS A 48 8.79 -11.24 -13.53
C LYS A 48 7.29 -11.26 -13.26
N ALA A 49 6.77 -10.27 -12.53
CA ALA A 49 5.34 -10.08 -12.33
C ALA A 49 4.65 -9.47 -13.56
N GLY A 50 5.38 -9.21 -14.65
CA GLY A 50 4.84 -8.73 -15.91
C GLY A 50 4.47 -7.25 -15.89
N VAL A 51 5.05 -6.47 -14.98
CA VAL A 51 4.85 -5.02 -14.91
C VAL A 51 6.17 -4.28 -14.93
N THR A 52 6.10 -3.03 -15.38
CA THR A 52 7.22 -2.10 -15.25
C THR A 52 7.41 -1.66 -13.81
N TRP A 53 8.60 -1.16 -13.51
CA TRP A 53 8.91 -0.61 -12.19
C TRP A 53 8.00 0.57 -11.84
N ASP A 54 7.69 1.42 -12.80
CA ASP A 54 6.83 2.59 -12.58
C ASP A 54 5.38 2.20 -12.30
N GLU A 55 4.83 1.23 -13.04
CA GLU A 55 3.48 0.70 -12.78
C GLU A 55 3.40 0.06 -11.40
N PHE A 56 4.42 -0.70 -11.00
CA PHE A 56 4.52 -1.26 -9.66
C PHE A 56 4.48 -0.17 -8.58
N LEU A 57 5.24 0.93 -8.76
CA LEU A 57 5.24 2.03 -7.79
C LEU A 57 3.90 2.78 -7.74
N ASP A 58 3.20 2.93 -8.87
CA ASP A 58 1.89 3.57 -8.90
C ASP A 58 0.82 2.72 -8.20
N GLU A 59 0.78 1.41 -8.48
CA GLU A 59 -0.12 0.48 -7.81
C GLU A 59 0.17 0.43 -6.29
N LEU A 60 1.45 0.31 -5.93
CA LEU A 60 1.89 0.26 -4.53
C LEU A 60 1.55 1.56 -3.77
N ALA A 61 1.70 2.73 -4.43
CA ALA A 61 1.34 4.01 -3.84
C ALA A 61 -0.18 4.21 -3.71
N GLY A 62 -0.96 3.48 -4.52
CA GLY A 62 -2.41 3.42 -4.47
C GLY A 62 -2.96 2.51 -3.38
N GLU A 63 -2.19 1.54 -2.90
CA GLU A 63 -2.64 0.64 -1.83
C GLU A 63 -2.92 1.40 -0.53
N GLU A 64 -4.06 1.08 0.10
CA GLU A 64 -4.43 1.66 1.38
C GLU A 64 -3.45 1.23 2.48
N ARG A 65 -3.05 -0.06 2.46
CA ARG A 65 -2.16 -0.67 3.44
C ARG A 65 -0.82 -1.07 2.85
N MET A 66 -0.12 -0.07 2.33
CA MET A 66 1.22 -0.22 1.78
C MET A 66 2.21 -0.84 2.79
N PRO A 67 3.13 -1.71 2.33
CA PRO A 67 4.28 -2.13 3.12
C PRO A 67 5.08 -0.92 3.66
N PRO A 68 5.74 -1.06 4.81
CA PRO A 68 6.62 -0.02 5.34
C PRO A 68 7.64 0.47 4.29
N LEU A 69 7.76 1.79 4.14
CA LEU A 69 8.67 2.44 3.18
C LEU A 69 10.10 1.89 3.25
N HIS A 70 10.60 1.64 4.46
CA HIS A 70 11.96 1.13 4.67
C HIS A 70 12.18 -0.28 4.12
N LEU A 71 11.12 -1.08 3.92
CA LEU A 71 11.21 -2.39 3.28
C LEU A 71 11.21 -2.24 1.76
N VAL A 72 10.33 -1.39 1.22
CA VAL A 72 10.26 -1.13 -0.23
C VAL A 72 11.56 -0.55 -0.75
N THR A 73 12.20 0.36 0.00
CA THR A 73 13.49 0.93 -0.41
C THR A 73 14.64 -0.08 -0.41
N THR A 74 14.51 -1.26 0.22
CA THR A 74 15.52 -2.32 0.10
C THR A 74 15.55 -3.00 -1.27
N LEU A 75 14.53 -2.79 -2.11
CA LEU A 75 14.45 -3.36 -3.46
C LEU A 75 15.49 -2.76 -4.42
N VAL A 76 16.03 -1.58 -4.10
CA VAL A 76 17.06 -0.87 -4.86
C VAL A 76 18.37 -0.71 -4.07
N PRO A 77 19.49 -0.50 -4.79
CA PRO A 77 20.79 -0.21 -4.17
C PRO A 77 20.74 0.98 -3.21
N GLY A 78 21.65 0.98 -2.23
CA GLY A 78 21.68 1.95 -1.14
C GLY A 78 21.64 3.42 -1.57
N HIS A 79 22.30 3.76 -2.68
CA HIS A 79 22.40 5.14 -3.18
C HIS A 79 21.09 5.65 -3.82
N GLU A 80 20.19 4.76 -4.26
CA GLU A 80 18.89 5.13 -4.86
C GLU A 80 17.77 5.23 -3.82
N ARG A 81 17.97 4.70 -2.61
CA ARG A 81 16.91 4.54 -1.61
C ARG A 81 16.23 5.84 -1.20
N HIS A 82 17.01 6.91 -1.05
CA HIS A 82 16.50 8.21 -0.62
C HIS A 82 15.58 8.83 -1.67
N GLU A 83 15.99 8.80 -2.94
CA GLU A 83 15.19 9.31 -4.03
C GLU A 83 13.94 8.47 -4.25
N LEU A 84 14.05 7.13 -4.14
CA LEU A 84 12.89 6.25 -4.19
C LEU A 84 11.88 6.55 -3.06
N ALA A 85 12.35 6.79 -1.84
CA ALA A 85 11.47 7.14 -0.73
C ALA A 85 10.69 8.43 -1.00
N LYS A 86 11.35 9.47 -1.51
CA LYS A 86 10.70 10.72 -1.91
C LYS A 86 9.69 10.49 -3.03
N GLU A 87 10.03 9.67 -4.01
CA GLU A 87 9.18 9.37 -5.13
C GLU A 87 7.89 8.67 -4.71
N ILE A 88 7.97 7.62 -3.87
CA ILE A 88 6.80 6.93 -3.34
C ILE A 88 5.89 7.90 -2.57
N ILE A 89 6.47 8.77 -1.74
CA ILE A 89 5.72 9.79 -1.00
C ILE A 89 5.03 10.77 -1.97
N ARG A 90 5.74 11.22 -3.02
CA ARG A 90 5.18 12.13 -4.04
C ARG A 90 3.99 11.49 -4.76
N ARG A 91 4.15 10.26 -5.26
CA ARG A 91 3.09 9.50 -5.95
C ARG A 91 1.88 9.31 -5.03
N ARG A 92 2.10 8.90 -3.77
CA ARG A 92 1.03 8.72 -2.79
C ARG A 92 0.25 10.00 -2.51
N ARG A 93 0.95 11.13 -2.36
CA ARG A 93 0.30 12.45 -2.19
C ARG A 93 -0.56 12.81 -3.40
N ALA A 94 -0.08 12.55 -4.61
CA ALA A 94 -0.85 12.80 -5.83
C ALA A 94 -2.13 11.95 -5.87
N ILE A 95 -2.03 10.65 -5.59
CA ILE A 95 -3.18 9.73 -5.54
C ILE A 95 -4.18 10.15 -4.46
N GLN A 96 -3.70 10.45 -3.25
CA GLN A 96 -4.57 10.89 -2.15
C GLN A 96 -5.27 12.22 -2.49
N LYS A 97 -4.57 13.15 -3.15
CA LYS A 97 -5.17 14.40 -3.62
C LYS A 97 -6.27 14.13 -4.65
N ALA A 98 -6.03 13.23 -5.60
CA ALA A 98 -7.01 12.84 -6.61
C ALA A 98 -8.24 12.17 -5.97
N ARG A 99 -8.05 11.26 -5.00
CA ARG A 99 -9.15 10.63 -4.24
C ARG A 99 -9.99 11.66 -3.51
N ARG A 100 -9.36 12.58 -2.76
CA ARG A 100 -10.08 13.65 -2.05
C ARG A 100 -10.88 14.55 -2.98
N ALA A 101 -10.35 14.84 -4.17
CA ALA A 101 -11.07 15.64 -5.16
C ALA A 101 -12.30 14.88 -5.69
N ALA A 102 -12.15 13.58 -5.99
CA ALA A 102 -13.28 12.74 -6.39
C ALA A 102 -14.33 12.60 -5.28
N ASP A 103 -13.90 12.41 -4.04
CA ASP A 103 -14.79 12.33 -2.87
C ASP A 103 -15.56 13.63 -2.66
N ALA A 104 -14.91 14.79 -2.86
CA ALA A 104 -15.56 16.09 -2.77
C ALA A 104 -16.67 16.24 -3.83
N LEU A 105 -16.39 15.87 -5.08
CA LEU A 105 -17.39 15.88 -6.16
C LEU A 105 -18.57 14.95 -5.85
N ALA A 106 -18.29 13.72 -5.40
CA ALA A 106 -19.32 12.76 -5.03
C ALA A 106 -20.18 13.22 -3.85
N LEU A 107 -19.59 13.95 -2.89
CA LEU A 107 -20.32 14.56 -1.79
C LEU A 107 -21.20 15.71 -2.26
N ASP A 108 -20.72 16.55 -3.17
CA ASP A 108 -21.50 17.66 -3.72
C ASP A 108 -22.67 17.16 -4.57
N GLU A 109 -22.48 16.10 -5.37
CA GLU A 109 -23.58 15.43 -6.08
C GLU A 109 -24.63 14.85 -5.14
N ARG A 110 -24.19 14.21 -4.05
CA ARG A 110 -25.10 13.70 -3.02
C ARG A 110 -25.85 14.83 -2.31
N LYS A 111 -25.18 15.94 -2.00
CA LYS A 111 -25.86 17.10 -1.40
C LYS A 111 -26.91 17.66 -2.35
N ALA A 112 -26.57 17.83 -3.63
CA ALA A 112 -27.51 18.30 -4.64
C ALA A 112 -28.71 17.35 -4.80
N SER A 113 -28.51 16.04 -4.75
CA SER A 113 -29.62 15.08 -4.79
C SER A 113 -30.50 15.16 -3.55
N TRP A 114 -29.90 15.26 -2.36
CA TRP A 114 -30.63 15.47 -1.11
C TRP A 114 -31.42 16.79 -1.09
N GLU A 115 -30.84 17.88 -1.60
CA GLU A 115 -31.51 19.17 -1.73
C GLU A 115 -32.68 19.11 -2.72
N ALA A 116 -32.51 18.43 -3.86
CA ALA A 116 -33.59 18.21 -4.82
C ALA A 116 -34.73 17.39 -4.22
N THR A 117 -34.42 16.31 -3.49
CA THR A 117 -35.43 15.52 -2.78
C THR A 117 -36.14 16.33 -1.70
N LEU A 118 -35.42 17.15 -0.92
CA LEU A 118 -36.01 18.04 0.07
C LEU A 118 -36.91 19.12 -0.56
N ALA A 119 -36.54 19.64 -1.73
CA ALA A 119 -37.36 20.59 -2.48
C ALA A 119 -38.65 19.94 -3.01
N GLU A 120 -38.59 18.67 -3.44
CA GLU A 120 -39.76 17.89 -3.87
C GLU A 120 -40.71 17.60 -2.68
N TYR A 121 -40.18 17.26 -1.51
CA TYR A 121 -40.97 17.13 -0.27
C TYR A 121 -41.54 18.47 0.22
N ARG A 122 -40.86 19.60 -0.04
CA ARG A 122 -41.37 20.96 0.17
C ARG A 122 -42.13 21.48 -1.05
N GLY A 123 -42.87 20.61 -1.74
CA GLY A 123 -43.68 20.96 -2.90
C GLY A 123 -44.55 22.21 -2.67
N PRO A 124 -44.93 22.93 -3.74
CA PRO A 124 -45.67 24.18 -3.65
C PRO A 124 -46.91 23.99 -2.78
N ALA A 125 -47.15 24.94 -1.86
CA ALA A 125 -48.25 24.94 -0.88
C ALA A 125 -49.43 24.10 -1.34
N THR A 126 -49.56 22.91 -0.75
CA THR A 126 -50.46 21.90 -1.28
C THR A 126 -51.92 22.35 -1.12
N PHE A 127 -52.84 21.67 -1.81
CA PHE A 127 -54.28 21.90 -1.64
C PHE A 127 -54.71 21.93 -0.16
N LEU A 128 -54.04 21.18 0.72
CA LEU A 128 -54.27 21.21 2.17
C LEU A 128 -53.81 22.53 2.83
N ASP A 129 -52.68 23.13 2.43
CA ASP A 129 -52.28 24.46 2.93
C ASP A 129 -53.28 25.55 2.51
N ARG A 130 -53.86 25.40 1.31
CA ARG A 130 -54.97 26.25 0.83
C ARG A 130 -56.28 26.01 1.58
N LEU A 131 -56.58 24.77 1.96
CA LEU A 131 -57.81 24.39 2.65
C LEU A 131 -57.80 24.76 4.14
N PHE A 132 -56.63 24.73 4.77
CA PHE A 132 -56.44 25.06 6.18
C PHE A 132 -55.96 26.49 6.45
N GLY A 133 -55.97 27.35 5.41
CA GLY A 133 -55.80 28.80 5.59
C GLY A 133 -54.47 29.24 6.19
N ARG A 134 -53.39 28.45 6.04
CA ARG A 134 -52.06 28.90 6.44
C ARG A 134 -51.48 29.81 5.37
N SER A 135 -51.82 31.09 5.46
CA SER A 135 -51.07 32.16 4.80
C SER A 135 -49.67 32.19 5.38
N VAL A 136 -48.66 31.82 4.58
CA VAL A 136 -47.27 32.10 4.91
C VAL A 136 -47.09 33.61 4.77
N SER A 137 -47.04 34.31 5.91
CA SER A 137 -46.49 35.67 6.02
C SER A 137 -44.98 35.60 6.22
#